data_AF-A0A2E0ZB05-F1
#
_entry.id   AF-A0A2E0ZB05-F1
#
_cell.length_a   1.000
_cell.length_b   1.000
_cell.length_c   1.000
_cell.angle_alpha   90.00
_cell.angle_beta   90.00
_cell.angle_gamma   90.00
#
_symmetry.space_group_name_H-M   'P 1'
#
loop_
_entity.id
_entity.type
_entity.pdbx_description
1 polymer ?
#
loop_
_entity_poly.entity_id
_entity_poly.type
_entity_poly.pdbx_seq_one_letter_code
_entity_poly.pdbx_strand_id
1 'polypeptide(L)' 'MAASGDNVSVSVAPTGSDGDLVIGLFGPPDFDSIGGVFQDAEILDVDLEVGGMYIIGVLDFEVGTPEYALTLTKN' A
#
# COMPACT_ATOMS: atom_id res chain seq x y z
N MET A 1 -15.02 -1.29 3.50
CA MET A 1 -14.61 -0.20 4.41
C MET A 1 -13.86 -0.85 5.55
N ALA A 2 -12.68 -0.32 5.88
CA ALA A 2 -11.89 -0.87 6.96
C ALA A 2 -12.46 -0.42 8.32
N ALA A 3 -12.35 -1.28 9.33
CA ALA A 3 -12.73 -0.97 10.70
C ALA A 3 -11.51 -0.56 11.53
N SER A 4 -11.76 0.21 12.58
CA SER A 4 -10.73 0.50 13.60
C SER A 4 -10.31 -0.81 14.27
N GLY A 5 -9.00 -1.02 14.38
CA GLY A 5 -8.39 -2.25 14.89
C GLY A 5 -8.22 -3.36 13.85
N ASP A 6 -8.57 -3.14 12.57
CA ASP A 6 -8.20 -4.07 11.50
C ASP A 6 -6.67 -4.07 11.33
N ASN A 7 -6.06 -5.25 11.25
CA ASN A 7 -4.65 -5.39 10.93
C ASN A 7 -4.49 -5.78 9.45
N VAL A 8 -3.65 -5.06 8.70
CA VAL A 8 -3.51 -5.26 7.26
C VAL A 8 -2.06 -5.32 6.81
N SER A 9 -1.82 -6.14 5.79
CA SER A 9 -0.56 -6.19 5.04
C SER A 9 -0.84 -5.92 3.57
N VAL A 10 -0.02 -5.09 2.95
CA VAL A 10 -0.08 -4.74 1.53
C VAL A 10 1.24 -5.10 0.90
N SER A 11 1.22 -5.77 -0.24
CA SER A 11 2.42 -5.98 -1.06
C SER A 11 2.13 -5.72 -2.53
N VAL A 12 3.16 -5.29 -3.24
CA VAL A 12 3.16 -5.16 -4.68
C VAL A 12 4.36 -5.91 -5.25
N ALA A 13 4.15 -6.64 -6.34
CA ALA A 13 5.22 -7.29 -7.06
C ALA A 13 5.05 -7.06 -8.56
N PRO A 14 6.14 -6.79 -9.31
CA PRO A 14 6.08 -6.76 -10.76
C PRO A 14 5.76 -8.16 -11.30
N THR A 15 4.89 -8.25 -12.30
CA THR A 15 4.47 -9.53 -12.93
C THR A 15 5.10 -9.77 -14.30
N GLY A 16 5.90 -8.82 -14.79
CA GLY A 16 6.50 -8.86 -16.12
C GLY A 16 7.97 -8.49 -16.11
N SER A 17 8.26 -7.22 -16.41
CA SER A 17 9.61 -6.66 -16.30
C SER A 17 9.95 -6.33 -14.86
N ASP A 18 11.25 -6.34 -14.54
CA ASP A 18 11.75 -5.68 -13.35
C ASP A 18 11.23 -4.22 -13.35
N GLY A 19 10.83 -3.75 -12.18
CA GLY A 19 10.32 -2.40 -11.96
C GLY A 19 10.58 -1.99 -10.52
N ASP A 20 10.84 -0.70 -10.30
CA ASP A 20 11.12 -0.15 -8.97
C ASP A 20 9.82 0.36 -8.34
N LEU A 21 9.04 -0.61 -7.84
CA LEU A 21 7.73 -0.35 -7.28
C LEU A 21 7.83 0.02 -5.80
N VAL A 22 7.27 1.18 -5.49
CA VAL A 22 7.07 1.61 -4.11
C VAL A 22 5.59 1.74 -3.79
N ILE A 23 5.25 1.54 -2.53
CA ILE A 23 3.86 1.63 -2.06
C ILE A 23 3.69 2.58 -0.89
N GLY A 24 2.57 3.29 -0.90
CA GLY A 24 2.12 4.16 0.18
C GLY A 24 0.72 3.78 0.62
N LEU A 25 0.45 3.86 1.93
CA LEU A 25 -0.88 3.67 2.50
C LEU A 25 -1.33 5.00 3.10
N PHE A 26 -2.53 5.45 2.74
CA PHE A 26 -3.08 6.74 3.16
C PHE A 26 -4.47 6.54 3.77
N GLY A 27 -4.77 7.25 4.85
CA GLY A 27 -5.99 6.99 5.62
C GLY A 27 -6.61 8.22 6.28
N PRO A 28 -7.83 8.07 6.81
CA PRO A 28 -8.56 9.16 7.43
C PRO A 28 -7.84 9.69 8.69
N PRO A 29 -8.15 10.93 9.13
CA PRO A 29 -9.19 11.80 8.58
C PRO A 29 -8.75 12.57 7.32
N ASP A 30 -7.45 12.80 7.14
CA ASP A 30 -6.92 13.77 6.18
C ASP A 30 -6.23 13.13 4.97
N PHE A 31 -6.23 11.79 4.88
CA PHE A 31 -5.48 11.01 3.89
C PHE A 31 -3.96 11.23 3.98
N ASP A 32 -3.48 11.40 5.21
CA ASP A 32 -2.05 11.38 5.51
C ASP A 32 -1.47 9.97 5.36
N SER A 33 -0.14 9.91 5.12
CA SER A 33 0.57 8.65 5.00
C SER A 33 0.63 7.91 6.33
N ILE A 34 0.31 6.63 6.31
CA ILE A 34 0.45 5.71 7.42
C ILE A 34 1.82 5.06 7.32
N GLY A 35 2.72 5.41 8.24
CA GLY A 35 4.13 5.05 8.13
C GLY A 35 4.85 5.94 7.12
N GLY A 36 5.75 5.35 6.32
CA GLY A 36 6.46 6.08 5.26
C GLY A 36 5.55 6.37 4.06
N VAL A 37 5.71 7.55 3.43
CA VAL A 37 4.92 7.97 2.26
C VAL A 37 5.06 6.98 1.10
N PHE A 38 6.25 6.42 0.91
CA PHE A 38 6.54 5.33 -0.01
C PHE A 38 7.59 4.41 0.60
N GLN A 39 7.28 3.12 0.66
CA GLN A 39 8.11 2.07 1.22
C GLN A 39 8.39 1.01 0.14
N ASP A 40 9.47 0.26 0.33
CA ASP A 40 9.91 -0.82 -0.57
C ASP A 40 8.84 -1.90 -0.65
N ALA A 41 8.10 -1.94 -1.76
CA ALA A 41 7.15 -2.96 -2.23
C ALA A 41 6.13 -3.60 -1.24
N GLU A 42 6.23 -3.39 0.06
CA GLU A 42 5.51 -4.09 1.12
C GLU A 42 5.30 -3.17 2.34
N ILE A 43 4.12 -3.30 2.94
CA ILE A 43 3.70 -2.69 4.19
C ILE A 43 3.11 -3.85 5.01
N LEU A 44 3.72 -4.17 6.14
CA LEU A 44 3.37 -5.36 6.92
C LEU A 44 2.71 -4.99 8.24
N ASP A 45 1.65 -5.73 8.57
CA ASP A 45 1.01 -5.79 9.88
C ASP A 45 0.64 -4.42 10.46
N VAL A 46 0.05 -3.54 9.64
CA VAL A 46 -0.39 -2.22 10.05
C VAL A 46 -1.76 -2.29 10.71
N ASP A 47 -1.83 -1.82 11.95
CA ASP A 47 -3.09 -1.61 12.66
C ASP A 47 -3.77 -0.32 12.21
N LEU A 48 -5.00 -0.43 11.69
CA LEU A 48 -5.80 0.71 11.25
C LEU A 48 -6.48 1.36 12.45
N GLU A 49 -6.04 2.56 12.84
CA GLU A 49 -6.54 3.22 14.05
C GLU A 49 -7.98 3.72 13.90
N VAL A 50 -8.40 4.06 12.68
CA VAL A 50 -9.68 4.72 12.41
C VAL A 50 -10.49 3.91 11.39
N GLY A 51 -11.79 3.73 11.63
CA GLY A 51 -12.66 3.12 10.63
C GLY A 51 -12.91 4.06 9.45
N GLY A 52 -12.80 3.58 8.21
CA GLY A 52 -12.99 4.45 7.06
C GLY A 52 -12.51 3.91 5.71
N MET A 53 -12.27 4.85 4.79
CA MET A 53 -11.70 4.61 3.48
C MET A 53 -10.21 4.84 3.52
N TYR A 54 -9.45 3.89 3.01
CA TYR A 54 -8.00 3.96 2.89
C TYR A 54 -7.63 3.86 1.41
N ILE A 55 -6.50 4.47 1.04
CA ILE A 55 -5.98 4.52 -0.32
C ILE A 55 -4.60 3.86 -0.32
N ILE A 56 -4.38 2.95 -1.27
CA ILE A 56 -3.04 2.41 -1.54
C ILE A 56 -2.54 3.09 -2.81
N GLY A 57 -1.45 3.82 -2.71
CA GLY A 57 -0.72 4.38 -3.83
C GLY A 57 0.40 3.43 -4.25
N VAL A 58 0.51 3.16 -5.55
CA VAL A 58 1.63 2.43 -6.15
C VAL A 58 2.32 3.37 -7.13
N LEU A 59 3.63 3.52 -7.00
CA LEU A 59 4.45 4.28 -7.94
C LEU A 59 5.54 3.37 -8.50
N ASP A 60 5.85 3.56 -9.78
CA ASP A 60 7.03 3.01 -10.42
C ASP A 60 8.01 4.16 -10.69
N PHE A 61 9.26 4.00 -10.25
CA PHE A 61 10.31 4.97 -10.52
C PHE A 61 11.11 4.66 -11.80
N GLU A 62 10.89 3.51 -12.43
CA GLU A 62 11.50 3.18 -13.71
C GLU A 62 10.67 3.69 -14.90
N VAL A 63 11.35 3.86 -16.04
CA VAL A 63 10.68 4.25 -17.29
C VAL A 63 10.04 3.02 -17.91
N GLY A 64 8.82 2.73 -17.48
CA GLY A 64 8.00 1.63 -17.97
C GLY A 64 6.58 1.72 -17.42
N THR A 65 5.70 0.87 -17.91
CA THR A 65 4.45 0.54 -17.21
C THR A 65 4.53 -0.92 -16.84
N PRO A 66 5.32 -1.30 -15.81
CA PRO A 66 5.40 -2.68 -15.38
C PRO A 66 4.00 -3.11 -14.96
N GLU A 67 3.55 -4.22 -15.52
CA GLU A 67 2.41 -4.92 -14.97
C GLU A 67 2.77 -5.32 -13.54
N TYR A 68 1.84 -5.11 -12.61
CA TYR A 68 2.05 -5.43 -11.21
C TYR A 68 0.85 -6.16 -10.61
N ALA A 69 1.12 -7.00 -9.62
CA ALA A 69 0.13 -7.61 -8.77
C ALA A 69 0.15 -6.91 -7.41
N LEU A 70 -0.99 -6.38 -6.99
CA LEU A 70 -1.19 -5.83 -5.65
C LEU A 70 -1.97 -6.84 -4.81
N THR A 71 -1.41 -7.19 -3.66
CA THR A 71 -2.05 -8.06 -2.66
C THR A 71 -2.37 -7.24 -1.42
N LEU A 72 -3.62 -7.32 -0.96
CA LEU A 72 -4.07 -6.78 0.31
C LEU A 72 -4.58 -7.94 1.16
N THR A 73 -3.96 -8.13 2.32
CA THR A 73 -4.35 -9.12 3.32
C THR A 73 -4.88 -8.38 4.53
N LYS A 74 -6.02 -8.84 5.05
CA LYS A 74 -6.53 -8.47 6.37
C LYS A 74 -6.29 -9.66 7.30
N ASN A 75 -5.46 -9.46 8.32
CA ASN A 75 -5.02 -10.48 9.26
C ASN A 75 -6.05 -10.73 10.37
#